data_AF-A0A4Y4XPG1-F1
#
_entry.id   AF-A0A4Y4XPG1-F1
#
_cell.length_a   1.000
_cell.length_b   1.000
_cell.length_c   1.000
_cell.angle_alpha   90.00
_cell.angle_beta   90.00
_cell.angle_gamma   90.00
#
_symmetry.space_group_name_H-M   'P 1'
#
loop_
_entity.id
_entity.type
_entity.pdbx_description
1 polymer ?
#
loop_
_entity_poly.entity_id
_entity_poly.type
_entity_poly.pdbx_seq_one_letter_code
_entity_poly.pdbx_strand_id
1 'polypeptide(L)'
;LEPGEAIGWQCGFLIASVIDIVQNDQEIAILDASFSAHMPDCLEMPYRPSILKISVENDEEIIEVERGENQGAFSYFLGGPTCLAGDFMGSFSFDTPLKRGDKIVFQDMLHYTIVKNNS
;
A
#
# COMPACT_ATOMS: atom_id res chain seq x y z
N LEU A 1 -4.50 -28.46 18.65
CA LEU A 1 -5.18 -27.35 17.95
C LEU A 1 -4.68 -26.08 18.58
N GLU A 2 -3.74 -25.41 17.91
CA GLU A 2 -3.11 -24.18 18.36
C GLU A 2 -3.71 -23.03 17.54
N PRO A 3 -4.73 -22.31 18.05
CA PRO A 3 -5.30 -21.21 17.30
C PRO A 3 -4.43 -19.95 17.51
N GLY A 4 -3.42 -19.76 16.67
CA GLY A 4 -2.68 -18.49 16.58
C GLY A 4 -3.43 -17.41 15.80
N GLU A 5 -4.34 -17.81 14.93
CA GLU A 5 -5.02 -16.95 13.94
C GLU A 5 -6.16 -16.09 14.52
N ALA A 6 -6.60 -16.37 15.75
CA ALA A 6 -7.82 -15.79 16.32
C ALA A 6 -7.62 -14.50 17.14
N ILE A 7 -6.39 -13.97 17.29
CA ILE A 7 -6.11 -12.80 18.15
C ILE A 7 -5.71 -11.54 17.35
N GLY A 8 -5.44 -11.65 16.04
CA GLY A 8 -4.95 -10.54 15.20
C GLY A 8 -5.95 -9.98 14.18
N TRP A 9 -7.20 -10.44 14.14
CA TRP A 9 -8.20 -10.01 13.15
C TRP A 9 -8.48 -8.51 13.30
N GLN A 10 -8.07 -7.70 12.31
CA GLN A 10 -8.30 -6.24 12.19
C GLN A 10 -7.51 -5.30 13.12
N CYS A 11 -6.37 -5.69 13.71
CA CYS A 11 -5.72 -4.85 14.73
C CYS A 11 -4.59 -3.92 14.28
N GLY A 12 -4.26 -3.79 12.98
CA GLY A 12 -3.33 -2.74 12.57
C GLY A 12 -3.30 -2.45 11.09
N PHE A 13 -3.04 -1.17 10.82
CA PHE A 13 -2.91 -0.59 9.50
C PHE A 13 -1.47 -0.13 9.34
N LEU A 14 -0.88 -0.39 8.18
CA LEU A 14 0.36 0.29 7.79
C LEU A 14 -0.04 1.57 7.05
N ILE A 15 0.43 2.72 7.52
CA ILE A 15 0.22 3.99 6.84
C ILE A 15 1.55 4.42 6.24
N ALA A 16 1.59 4.59 4.94
CA ALA A 16 2.74 5.08 4.20
C ALA A 16 2.39 6.40 3.49
N SER A 17 3.34 7.29 3.30
CA SER A 17 3.18 8.54 2.57
C SER A 17 3.78 8.41 1.18
N VAL A 18 3.11 8.98 0.18
CA VAL A 18 3.66 9.12 -1.17
C VAL A 18 4.80 10.15 -1.13
N ILE A 19 6.03 9.70 -1.33
CA ILE A 19 7.23 10.55 -1.33
C ILE A 19 7.57 11.07 -2.71
N ASP A 20 7.22 10.33 -3.76
CA ASP A 20 7.43 10.73 -5.15
C ASP A 20 6.49 9.95 -6.09
N ILE A 21 6.29 10.47 -7.30
CA ILE A 21 5.54 9.80 -8.37
C ILE A 21 6.37 9.89 -9.65
N VAL A 22 6.71 8.74 -10.21
CA VAL A 22 7.51 8.62 -11.43
C VAL A 22 6.74 7.88 -12.51
N GLN A 23 7.09 8.12 -13.76
CA GLN A 23 6.47 7.45 -14.91
C GLN A 23 7.51 6.59 -15.62
N ASN A 24 7.22 5.28 -15.72
CA ASN A 24 8.02 4.33 -16.47
C ASN A 24 7.10 3.27 -17.09
N ASP A 25 6.64 3.53 -18.32
CA ASP A 25 5.53 2.83 -19.02
C ASP A 25 4.15 2.92 -18.31
N GLN A 26 4.14 2.99 -16.98
CA GLN A 26 2.99 3.15 -16.09
C GLN A 26 3.34 4.19 -15.01
N GLU A 27 2.33 4.75 -14.32
CA GLU A 27 2.55 5.63 -13.17
C GLU A 27 2.93 4.80 -11.94
N ILE A 28 3.99 5.21 -11.24
CA ILE A 28 4.54 4.53 -10.07
C ILE A 28 4.60 5.54 -8.93
N ALA A 29 3.86 5.29 -7.85
CA ALA A 29 3.96 6.04 -6.61
C ALA A 29 4.96 5.37 -5.67
N ILE A 30 5.99 6.12 -5.29
CA ILE A 30 7.00 5.69 -4.34
C ILE A 30 6.52 6.07 -2.94
N LEU A 31 6.48 5.09 -2.05
CA LEU A 31 6.06 5.24 -0.67
C LEU A 31 7.27 5.31 0.28
N ASP A 32 7.10 5.89 1.46
CA ASP A 32 8.06 5.80 2.57
C ASP A 32 8.03 4.44 3.30
N ALA A 33 7.39 3.42 2.71
CA ALA A 33 7.36 2.05 3.18
C ALA A 33 7.75 1.07 2.06
N SER A 34 8.44 -0.01 2.41
CA SER A 34 8.83 -1.09 1.48
C SER A 34 7.92 -2.31 1.64
N PHE A 35 7.48 -2.89 0.51
CA PHE A 35 6.75 -4.16 0.51
C PHE A 35 7.65 -5.31 0.95
N SER A 36 8.88 -5.36 0.43
CA SER A 36 9.83 -6.42 0.79
C SER A 36 10.18 -6.45 2.29
N ALA A 37 10.26 -5.30 2.95
CA ALA A 37 10.62 -5.20 4.36
C ALA A 37 9.42 -5.23 5.32
N HIS A 38 8.30 -4.58 4.95
CA HIS A 38 7.17 -4.38 5.88
C HIS A 38 5.92 -5.18 5.51
N MET A 39 5.86 -5.71 4.28
CA MET A 39 4.73 -6.50 3.77
C MET A 39 5.23 -7.70 2.94
N PRO A 40 6.17 -8.53 3.46
CA PRO A 40 6.80 -9.58 2.67
C PRO A 40 5.79 -10.61 2.14
N ASP A 41 4.69 -10.84 2.87
CA ASP A 41 3.66 -11.79 2.45
C ASP A 41 2.90 -11.33 1.19
N CYS A 42 2.80 -10.01 0.92
CA CYS A 42 2.26 -9.51 -0.35
C CYS A 42 3.10 -9.95 -1.56
N LEU A 43 4.40 -10.24 -1.35
CA LEU A 43 5.30 -10.73 -2.39
C LEU A 43 5.44 -12.27 -2.36
N GLU A 44 5.48 -12.88 -1.18
CA GLU A 44 5.66 -14.34 -1.00
C GLU A 44 4.38 -15.14 -1.31
N MET A 45 3.21 -14.58 -1.04
CA MET A 45 1.89 -15.10 -1.43
C MET A 45 1.13 -13.97 -2.11
N PRO A 46 1.24 -13.80 -3.44
CA PRO A 46 0.80 -12.59 -4.11
C PRO A 46 -0.69 -12.32 -3.88
N TYR A 47 -0.98 -11.46 -2.92
CA TYR A 47 -2.31 -10.99 -2.57
C TYR A 47 -2.31 -9.47 -2.64
N ARG A 48 -3.41 -8.93 -3.15
CA ARG A 48 -3.61 -7.50 -3.23
C ARG A 48 -4.23 -7.03 -1.90
N PRO A 49 -3.55 -6.18 -1.13
CA PRO A 49 -4.12 -5.64 0.09
C PRO A 49 -5.23 -4.64 -0.24
N SER A 50 -6.23 -4.59 0.63
CA SER A 50 -7.21 -3.50 0.62
C SER A 50 -6.51 -2.22 1.08
N ILE A 51 -6.58 -1.15 0.29
CA ILE A 51 -5.95 0.11 0.63
C ILE A 51 -6.95 1.27 0.59
N LEU A 52 -6.66 2.30 1.38
CA LEU A 52 -7.30 3.60 1.30
C LEU A 52 -6.28 4.66 0.93
N LYS A 53 -6.72 5.67 0.21
CA LYS A 53 -5.99 6.92 0.03
C LYS A 53 -6.54 7.96 1.00
N ILE A 54 -5.66 8.70 1.65
CA ILE A 54 -5.98 9.91 2.41
C ILE A 54 -5.23 11.07 1.76
N SER A 55 -5.96 12.04 1.24
CA SER A 55 -5.40 13.28 0.70
C SER A 55 -5.92 14.48 1.50
N VAL A 56 -5.19 15.59 1.48
CA VAL A 56 -5.65 16.85 2.10
C VAL A 56 -6.08 17.81 1.00
N GLU A 57 -7.35 18.22 1.02
CA GLU A 57 -7.89 19.23 0.11
C GLU A 57 -8.61 20.32 0.91
N ASN A 58 -8.28 21.58 0.67
CA ASN A 58 -8.85 22.74 1.40
C ASN A 58 -8.79 22.60 2.94
N ASP A 59 -7.67 22.12 3.47
CA ASP A 59 -7.45 21.84 4.90
C ASP A 59 -8.34 20.73 5.51
N GLU A 60 -9.02 19.94 4.67
CA GLU A 60 -9.83 18.79 5.08
C GLU A 60 -9.22 17.47 4.57
N GLU A 61 -9.27 16.43 5.41
CA GLU A 61 -8.85 15.08 5.01
C GLU A 61 -9.95 14.40 4.19
N ILE A 62 -9.61 13.99 2.98
CA ILE A 62 -10.47 13.24 2.07
C ILE A 62 -9.98 11.79 2.05
N ILE A 63 -10.88 10.87 2.40
CA ILE A 63 -10.60 9.43 2.38
C ILE A 63 -11.27 8.84 1.14
N GLU A 64 -10.46 8.17 0.32
CA GLU A 64 -10.89 7.50 -0.89
C GLU A 64 -10.57 6.01 -0.81
N VAL A 65 -11.56 5.19 -1.16
CA VAL A 65 -11.40 3.73 -1.22
C VAL A 65 -10.85 3.35 -2.59
N GLU A 66 -9.88 2.45 -2.61
CA GLU A 66 -9.34 1.87 -3.83
C GLU A 66 -10.44 1.18 -4.67
N ARG A 67 -10.43 1.41 -5.99
CA ARG A 67 -11.54 1.06 -6.88
C ARG A 67 -11.47 -0.35 -7.47
N GLY A 68 -10.35 -1.04 -7.30
CA GLY A 68 -9.99 -2.28 -7.96
C GLY A 68 -9.07 -2.02 -9.15
N GLU A 69 -8.58 -3.08 -9.80
CA GLU A 69 -7.67 -2.95 -10.93
C GLU A 69 -8.33 -2.28 -12.14
N ASN A 70 -7.80 -1.12 -12.56
CA ASN A 70 -8.25 -0.35 -13.73
C ASN A 70 -9.74 0.06 -13.70
N GLN A 71 -10.31 0.21 -12.50
CA GLN A 71 -11.72 0.61 -12.31
C GLN A 71 -11.87 2.10 -12.00
N GLY A 72 -10.85 2.72 -11.44
CA GLY A 72 -10.73 4.16 -11.22
C GLY A 72 -10.16 4.89 -12.43
N ALA A 73 -10.22 6.22 -12.39
CA ALA A 73 -9.69 7.08 -13.46
C ALA A 73 -8.16 7.11 -13.53
N PHE A 74 -7.47 6.84 -12.42
CA PHE A 74 -6.02 6.91 -12.30
C PHE A 74 -5.47 5.60 -11.72
N SER A 75 -4.54 4.95 -12.44
CA SER A 75 -3.93 3.68 -12.04
C SER A 75 -2.46 3.87 -11.68
N TYR A 76 -2.05 3.28 -10.56
CA TYR A 76 -0.69 3.38 -10.04
C TYR A 76 -0.15 2.01 -9.65
N PHE A 77 1.16 1.85 -9.86
CA PHE A 77 1.97 0.89 -9.14
C PHE A 77 2.43 1.54 -7.84
N LEU A 78 2.33 0.82 -6.73
CA LEU A 78 2.85 1.28 -5.45
C LEU A 78 4.16 0.56 -5.17
N GLY A 79 5.22 1.29 -4.85
CA GLY A 79 6.52 0.69 -4.56
C GLY A 79 7.23 1.35 -3.39
N GLY A 80 8.17 0.62 -2.80
CA GLY A 80 9.06 1.16 -1.78
C GLY A 80 10.20 1.99 -2.37
N PRO A 81 11.00 2.65 -1.51
CA PRO A 81 12.13 3.46 -1.94
C PRO A 81 13.36 2.59 -2.30
N THR A 82 13.25 1.26 -2.22
CA THR A 82 14.40 0.37 -2.41
C THR A 82 14.67 0.16 -3.90
N CYS A 83 15.94 0.18 -4.30
CA CYS A 83 16.36 -0.06 -5.69
C CYS A 83 16.18 -1.53 -6.14
N LEU A 84 15.47 -2.35 -5.38
CA LEU A 84 15.24 -3.75 -5.70
C LEU A 84 14.17 -3.81 -6.79
N ALA A 85 14.49 -4.42 -7.94
CA ALA A 85 13.65 -4.47 -9.13
C ALA A 85 12.32 -5.26 -8.99
N GLY A 86 11.84 -5.49 -7.77
CA GLY A 86 10.57 -6.17 -7.46
C GLY A 86 9.88 -5.64 -6.20
N ASP A 87 10.28 -4.51 -5.64
CA ASP A 87 9.61 -3.88 -4.48
C ASP A 87 8.45 -2.98 -4.91
N PHE A 88 7.62 -3.47 -5.83
CA PHE A 88 6.43 -2.79 -6.30
C PHE A 88 5.27 -3.76 -6.50
N MET A 89 4.07 -3.31 -6.17
CA MET A 89 2.82 -4.01 -6.42
C MET A 89 1.93 -3.14 -7.31
N GLY A 90 1.43 -3.76 -8.37
CA GLY A 90 0.69 -3.07 -9.41
C GLY A 90 -0.80 -2.95 -9.19
N SER A 91 -1.40 -2.19 -10.11
CA SER A 91 -2.81 -2.22 -10.44
C SER A 91 -3.75 -1.55 -9.44
N PHE A 92 -3.28 -0.65 -8.58
CA PHE A 92 -4.19 0.12 -7.72
C PHE A 92 -4.81 1.25 -8.51
N SER A 93 -6.10 1.52 -8.33
CA SER A 93 -6.72 2.66 -9.01
C SER A 93 -7.66 3.48 -8.13
N PHE A 94 -7.71 4.76 -8.44
CA PHE A 94 -8.44 5.80 -7.72
C PHE A 94 -9.21 6.68 -8.72
N ASP A 95 -10.31 7.27 -8.29
CA ASP A 95 -11.08 8.28 -9.01
C ASP A 95 -10.35 9.65 -8.99
N THR A 96 -9.44 9.89 -8.02
CA THR A 96 -8.62 11.11 -7.96
C THR A 96 -7.10 10.81 -8.02
N PRO A 97 -6.29 11.67 -8.65
CA PRO A 97 -4.86 11.39 -8.85
C PRO A 97 -4.10 11.39 -7.53
N LEU A 98 -3.10 10.52 -7.40
CA LEU A 98 -2.18 10.57 -6.25
C LEU A 98 -1.28 11.81 -6.35
N LYS A 99 -0.96 12.38 -5.19
CA LYS A 99 -0.05 13.50 -5.03
C LYS A 99 0.99 13.17 -3.97
N ARG A 100 2.18 13.77 -4.10
CA ARG A 100 3.19 13.72 -3.04
C ARG A 100 2.60 14.25 -1.73
N GLY A 101 2.77 13.50 -0.64
CA GLY A 101 2.22 13.81 0.67
C GLY A 101 0.88 13.10 0.98
N ASP A 102 0.19 12.57 -0.03
CA ASP A 102 -0.97 11.69 0.21
C ASP A 102 -0.53 10.47 1.01
N LYS A 103 -1.44 9.93 1.83
CA LYS A 103 -1.20 8.72 2.62
C LYS A 103 -1.93 7.54 2.02
N ILE A 104 -1.25 6.41 1.95
CA ILE A 104 -1.83 5.11 1.63
C ILE A 104 -1.94 4.31 2.93
N VAL A 105 -3.16 3.92 3.26
CA VAL A 105 -3.46 3.08 4.41
C VAL A 105 -3.68 1.66 3.91
N PHE A 106 -2.74 0.77 4.22
CA PHE A 106 -2.87 -0.65 3.98
C PHE A 106 -3.68 -1.29 5.10
N GLN A 107 -4.85 -1.80 4.75
CA GLN A 107 -5.72 -2.54 5.66
C GLN A 107 -5.30 -4.00 5.71
N ASP A 108 -5.53 -4.63 6.87
CA ASP A 108 -5.25 -6.05 7.13
C ASP A 108 -3.76 -6.43 7.20
N MET A 109 -2.92 -5.54 7.75
CA MET A 109 -1.46 -5.71 7.81
C MET A 109 -0.95 -6.29 9.14
N LEU A 110 -1.74 -7.06 9.91
CA LEU A 110 -1.28 -7.63 11.20
C LEU A 110 -1.16 -9.16 11.19
N HIS A 111 -1.68 -9.84 10.18
CA HIS A 111 -1.42 -11.27 9.99
C HIS A 111 -0.16 -11.39 9.15
N TYR A 112 0.93 -11.79 9.82
CA TYR A 112 2.27 -12.13 9.27
C TYR A 112 3.33 -11.03 9.08
N THR A 113 3.03 -9.74 9.27
CA THR A 113 4.06 -8.67 9.18
C THR A 113 4.96 -8.56 10.42
N ILE A 114 4.41 -8.75 11.64
CA ILE A 114 5.18 -8.55 12.90
C ILE A 114 6.15 -9.71 13.18
N VAL A 115 5.88 -10.92 12.67
CA VAL A 115 6.70 -12.12 12.95
C VAL A 115 7.84 -12.37 11.96
N LYS A 116 8.04 -11.48 10.97
CA LYS A 116 9.09 -11.59 9.95
C LYS A 116 9.91 -10.30 9.74
N ASN A 117 9.95 -9.39 10.71
CA ASN A 117 10.89 -8.27 10.64
C ASN A 117 12.31 -8.79 10.88
N ASN A 118 13.16 -8.85 9.84
CA ASN A 118 14.58 -9.12 10.00
C ASN A 118 15.33 -7.81 10.23
N SER A 119 16.05 -7.75 11.37
CA SER A 119 17.14 -6.80 11.59
C SER A 119 18.38 -7.19 10.79
#